data_AF-A0A534NKW3-F1
#
_entry.id   AF-A0A534NKW3-F1
#
_cell.length_a   1.000
_cell.length_b   1.000
_cell.length_c   1.000
_cell.angle_alpha   90.00
_cell.angle_beta   90.00
_cell.angle_gamma   90.00
#
_symmetry.space_group_name_H-M   'P 1'
#
loop_
_entity.id
_entity.type
_entity.pdbx_description
1 polymer ?
#
loop_
_entity_poly.entity_id
_entity_poly.type
_entity_poly.pdbx_seq_one_letter_code
_entity_poly.pdbx_strand_id
1 'polypeptide(L)'
;MRALTGALLVVLAASACSKARPLQGDLTQPVSWEEDIAPLFAAQCSSCHAGATPAAGYRTTSYLEALGPQSAPVAVAGDANSLLLRTIDPARADAVHAPVSGAYDKARAWVVDGRLSFFRSEAHEGGILNPHDSEFHSNLVRERGWNLATCQSCHGTDLAGGKVGVSCQQCHAFQVSADGTTTCSSCHGSPQSPAPPRDLAGNLSSSARGVGAHQAHLFGRTVISATIACSACHQVPAAVDSPGHIESRPAEVIFSGLALASGANPTWNGASCSSTYCHGGGTNLATDTAFRLRTPVWTAGTSQAFCGSCHGIPPSTSAHAGVAFPDCARCHANTVSANGTILVSGPPDARTSAHINGAIDVTP
;
A
#
# COMPACT_ATOMS: atom_id res chain seq x y z
N MET A 1 -67.19 -14.92 -5.03
CA MET A 1 -66.99 -16.36 -5.35
C MET A 1 -66.32 -16.41 -6.72
N ARG A 2 -65.09 -16.87 -6.96
CA ARG A 2 -64.16 -17.75 -6.24
C ARG A 2 -62.72 -17.29 -6.53
N ALA A 3 -61.84 -17.44 -5.55
CA ALA A 3 -60.40 -17.28 -5.69
C ALA A 3 -59.83 -18.37 -6.62
N LEU A 4 -58.99 -17.98 -7.58
CA LEU A 4 -58.11 -18.88 -8.33
C LEU A 4 -56.68 -18.69 -7.81
N THR A 5 -56.44 -19.41 -6.71
CA THR A 5 -55.21 -20.10 -6.32
C THR A 5 -53.93 -19.74 -7.07
N GLY A 6 -53.05 -19.03 -6.35
CA GLY A 6 -51.62 -19.09 -6.57
C GLY A 6 -51.12 -20.52 -6.30
N ALA A 7 -50.72 -21.21 -7.36
CA ALA A 7 -50.05 -22.50 -7.27
C ALA A 7 -49.08 -22.78 -8.43
N LEU A 8 -48.77 -21.78 -9.28
CA LEU A 8 -47.97 -22.00 -10.49
C LEU A 8 -46.66 -21.21 -10.56
N LEU A 9 -46.24 -20.55 -9.48
CA LEU A 9 -44.98 -19.78 -9.41
C LEU A 9 -43.93 -20.40 -8.45
N VAL A 10 -44.23 -21.52 -7.79
CA VAL A 10 -43.32 -22.14 -6.81
C VAL A 10 -42.61 -23.40 -7.34
N VAL A 11 -43.02 -23.95 -8.49
CA VAL A 11 -42.47 -25.24 -8.98
C VAL A 11 -41.22 -25.07 -9.88
N LEU A 12 -40.93 -23.87 -10.37
CA LEU A 12 -39.74 -23.62 -11.22
C LEU A 12 -38.47 -23.19 -10.46
N ALA A 13 -38.56 -22.95 -9.15
CA ALA A 13 -37.40 -22.59 -8.32
C ALA A 13 -36.70 -23.78 -7.64
N ALA A 14 -37.27 -24.99 -7.71
CA ALA A 14 -36.74 -26.19 -7.04
C ALA A 14 -35.85 -27.06 -7.94
N SER A 15 -35.66 -26.69 -9.21
CA SER A 15 -34.93 -27.49 -10.21
C SER A 15 -33.55 -26.92 -10.60
N ALA A 16 -33.15 -25.79 -10.03
CA ALA A 16 -31.78 -25.31 -10.13
C ALA A 16 -30.96 -25.98 -9.03
N CYS A 17 -30.36 -27.12 -9.36
CA CYS A 17 -29.49 -27.89 -8.49
C CYS A 17 -28.30 -27.08 -7.97
N SER A 18 -28.45 -26.45 -6.80
CA SER A 18 -27.36 -26.01 -5.92
C SER A 18 -27.27 -26.89 -4.68
N LYS A 19 -27.52 -28.20 -4.82
CA LYS A 19 -27.02 -29.14 -3.80
C LYS A 19 -25.50 -29.02 -3.83
N ALA A 20 -24.94 -28.43 -2.78
CA ALA A 20 -23.51 -28.50 -2.51
C ALA A 20 -23.06 -29.94 -2.77
N ARG A 21 -22.11 -30.12 -3.70
CA ARG A 21 -21.63 -31.46 -4.01
C ARG A 21 -21.11 -32.04 -2.69
N PRO A 22 -21.48 -33.29 -2.33
CA PRO A 22 -20.94 -33.92 -1.14
C PRO A 22 -19.42 -33.88 -1.24
N LEU A 23 -18.75 -33.43 -0.19
CA LEU A 23 -17.31 -33.55 -0.09
C LEU A 23 -16.97 -35.04 -0.18
N GLN A 24 -16.13 -35.44 -1.13
CA GLN A 24 -15.84 -36.86 -1.38
C GLN A 24 -14.50 -37.31 -0.76
N GLY A 25 -13.75 -36.38 -0.15
CA GLY A 25 -12.48 -36.65 0.54
C GLY A 25 -12.61 -36.97 2.02
N ASP A 26 -11.50 -37.43 2.62
CA ASP A 26 -11.37 -37.57 4.07
C ASP A 26 -11.29 -36.17 4.72
N LEU A 27 -12.41 -35.71 5.28
CA LEU A 27 -12.50 -34.42 5.96
C LEU A 27 -11.73 -34.36 7.28
N THR A 28 -11.23 -35.49 7.77
CA THR A 28 -10.41 -35.53 8.99
C THR A 28 -8.94 -35.23 8.73
N GLN A 29 -8.49 -35.32 7.47
CA GLN A 29 -7.16 -34.91 6.99
C GLN A 29 -7.30 -34.27 5.60
N PRO A 30 -7.77 -33.02 5.51
CA PRO A 30 -7.98 -32.36 4.23
C PRO A 30 -6.65 -32.23 3.46
N VAL A 31 -6.70 -32.47 2.15
CA VAL A 31 -5.52 -32.34 1.27
C VAL A 31 -5.14 -30.87 1.13
N SER A 32 -3.87 -30.56 1.29
CA SER A 32 -3.31 -29.19 1.25
C SER A 32 -2.09 -29.08 0.35
N TRP A 33 -1.73 -27.84 0.00
CA TRP A 33 -0.58 -27.58 -0.86
C TRP A 33 0.73 -28.06 -0.25
N GLU A 34 1.08 -27.57 0.93
CA GLU A 34 2.39 -27.74 1.56
C GLU A 34 2.67 -29.21 1.87
N GLU A 35 1.68 -29.91 2.43
CA GLU A 35 1.83 -31.28 2.90
C GLU A 35 1.64 -32.34 1.81
N ASP A 36 0.76 -32.12 0.83
CA ASP A 36 0.35 -33.17 -0.11
C ASP A 36 0.61 -32.88 -1.60
N ILE A 37 0.32 -31.65 -2.05
CA ILE A 37 0.32 -31.33 -3.49
C ILE A 37 1.69 -30.86 -3.97
N ALA A 38 2.41 -30.05 -3.19
CA ALA A 38 3.77 -29.62 -3.52
C ALA A 38 4.71 -30.81 -3.81
N PRO A 39 4.80 -31.86 -2.95
CA PRO A 39 5.63 -33.03 -3.26
C PRO A 39 5.10 -33.84 -4.46
N LEU A 40 3.77 -33.95 -4.62
CA LEU A 40 3.16 -34.61 -5.77
C LEU A 40 3.53 -33.92 -7.08
N PHE A 41 3.40 -32.59 -7.13
CA PHE A 41 3.69 -31.78 -8.30
C PHE A 41 5.19 -31.77 -8.61
N ALA A 42 6.03 -31.71 -7.58
CA ALA A 42 7.48 -31.87 -7.75
C ALA A 42 7.83 -33.21 -8.42
N ALA A 43 7.17 -34.30 -8.01
CA ALA A 43 7.44 -35.64 -8.53
C ALA A 43 6.87 -35.88 -9.93
N GLN A 44 5.70 -35.30 -10.25
CA GLN A 44 4.93 -35.69 -11.44
C GLN A 44 4.76 -34.59 -12.48
N CYS A 45 4.89 -33.32 -12.12
CA CYS A 45 4.58 -32.19 -13.00
C CYS A 45 5.81 -31.33 -13.33
N SER A 46 6.67 -31.11 -12.33
CA SER A 46 7.77 -30.14 -12.42
C SER A 46 8.87 -30.50 -13.42
N SER A 47 8.92 -31.74 -13.92
CA SER A 47 9.83 -32.10 -15.02
C SER A 47 9.54 -31.33 -16.31
N CYS A 48 8.28 -30.94 -16.53
CA CYS A 48 7.84 -30.15 -17.69
C CYS A 48 7.37 -28.73 -17.30
N HIS A 49 6.82 -28.57 -16.09
CA HIS A 49 6.26 -27.32 -15.58
C HIS A 49 7.19 -26.63 -14.57
N ALA A 50 8.48 -26.55 -14.89
CA ALA A 50 9.46 -25.80 -14.11
C ALA A 50 10.55 -25.19 -15.00
N GLY A 51 11.48 -24.44 -14.39
CA GLY A 51 12.63 -23.86 -15.09
C GLY A 51 12.27 -22.67 -15.98
N ALA A 52 13.27 -22.12 -16.69
CA ALA A 52 13.14 -20.87 -17.46
C ALA A 52 12.12 -20.95 -18.62
N THR A 53 11.91 -22.14 -19.18
CA THR A 53 11.03 -22.39 -20.33
C THR A 53 10.03 -23.52 -20.01
N PRO A 54 9.10 -23.28 -19.08
CA PRO A 54 8.15 -24.31 -18.70
C PRO A 54 7.13 -24.53 -19.82
N ALA A 55 6.62 -25.76 -19.95
CA ALA A 55 5.60 -26.10 -20.94
C ALA A 55 4.38 -25.18 -20.79
N ALA A 56 3.93 -24.61 -21.91
CA ALA A 56 2.84 -23.63 -21.99
C ALA A 56 3.01 -22.39 -21.09
N GLY A 57 4.23 -22.09 -20.60
CA GLY A 57 4.46 -20.99 -19.67
C GLY A 57 3.95 -21.25 -18.24
N TYR A 58 3.44 -22.46 -17.94
CA TYR A 58 2.84 -22.80 -16.65
C TYR A 58 3.84 -23.50 -15.73
N ARG A 59 3.93 -23.07 -14.48
CA ARG A 59 4.84 -23.62 -13.48
C ARG A 59 4.10 -24.25 -12.30
N THR A 60 4.69 -25.30 -11.72
CA THR A 60 4.17 -26.01 -10.54
C THR A 60 5.13 -25.96 -9.35
N THR A 61 6.09 -25.04 -9.36
CA THR A 61 7.18 -24.96 -8.38
C THR A 61 6.82 -24.21 -7.10
N SER A 62 5.68 -23.53 -7.07
CA SER A 62 5.15 -22.84 -5.89
C SER A 62 3.63 -22.83 -5.92
N TYR A 63 3.03 -22.53 -4.75
CA TYR A 63 1.58 -22.49 -4.60
C TYR A 63 0.91 -21.57 -5.61
N LEU A 64 1.34 -20.31 -5.68
CA LEU A 64 0.74 -19.31 -6.57
C LEU A 64 0.95 -19.64 -8.06
N GLU A 65 2.12 -20.19 -8.41
CA GLU A 65 2.36 -20.63 -9.78
C GLU A 65 1.39 -21.75 -10.19
N ALA A 66 1.14 -22.71 -9.29
CA ALA A 66 0.22 -23.82 -9.52
C ALA A 66 -1.27 -23.41 -9.63
N LEU A 67 -1.64 -22.24 -9.13
CA LEU A 67 -2.99 -21.70 -9.33
C LEU A 67 -3.19 -21.18 -10.76
N GLY A 68 -2.09 -20.80 -11.42
CA GLY A 68 -2.10 -20.13 -12.72
C GLY A 68 -2.38 -18.62 -12.61
N PRO A 69 -2.21 -17.88 -13.72
CA PRO A 69 -2.45 -16.44 -13.74
C PRO A 69 -3.94 -16.11 -13.64
N GLN A 70 -4.27 -14.94 -13.11
CA GLN A 70 -5.66 -14.47 -12.97
C GLN A 70 -6.45 -14.45 -14.29
N SER A 71 -5.78 -14.17 -15.41
CA SER A 71 -6.41 -14.13 -16.74
C SER A 71 -6.73 -15.52 -17.30
N ALA A 72 -6.11 -16.57 -16.77
CA ALA A 72 -6.27 -17.94 -17.21
C ALA A 72 -5.97 -18.91 -16.05
N PRO A 73 -6.88 -19.00 -15.05
CA PRO A 73 -6.64 -19.81 -13.87
C PRO A 73 -6.57 -21.30 -14.23
N VAL A 74 -5.61 -21.99 -13.65
CA VAL A 74 -5.39 -23.43 -13.85
C VAL A 74 -6.14 -24.23 -12.80
N ALA A 75 -6.12 -23.76 -11.55
CA ALA A 75 -6.87 -24.33 -10.44
C ALA A 75 -7.78 -23.25 -9.83
N VAL A 76 -9.06 -23.57 -9.68
CA VAL A 76 -10.10 -22.68 -9.13
C VAL A 76 -10.75 -23.37 -7.94
N ALA A 77 -10.77 -22.70 -6.79
CA ALA A 77 -11.25 -23.28 -5.54
C ALA A 77 -12.71 -23.73 -5.66
N GLY A 78 -12.98 -24.97 -5.24
CA GLY A 78 -14.32 -25.58 -5.31
C GLY A 78 -14.76 -25.99 -6.71
N ASP A 79 -14.04 -25.63 -7.78
CA ASP A 79 -14.44 -25.92 -9.15
C ASP A 79 -13.83 -27.24 -9.65
N ALA A 80 -14.66 -28.27 -9.66
CA ALA A 80 -14.33 -29.57 -10.24
C ALA A 80 -14.03 -29.52 -11.76
N ASN A 81 -14.38 -28.42 -12.44
CA ASN A 81 -14.05 -28.19 -13.83
C ASN A 81 -12.76 -27.40 -14.01
N SER A 82 -11.97 -27.15 -12.95
CA SER A 82 -10.64 -26.52 -13.07
C SER A 82 -9.83 -27.12 -14.21
N LEU A 83 -9.08 -26.28 -14.94
CA LEU A 83 -8.28 -26.72 -16.09
C LEU A 83 -7.35 -27.87 -15.69
N LEU A 84 -6.68 -27.76 -14.54
CA LEU A 84 -5.87 -28.83 -13.95
C LEU A 84 -6.60 -30.17 -13.96
N LEU A 85 -7.80 -30.22 -13.39
CA LEU A 85 -8.57 -31.45 -13.22
C LEU A 85 -9.01 -32.02 -14.57
N ARG A 86 -9.43 -31.18 -15.51
CA ARG A 86 -9.82 -31.65 -16.85
C ARG A 86 -8.63 -32.20 -17.63
N THR A 87 -7.43 -31.63 -17.44
CA THR A 87 -6.22 -32.02 -18.16
C THR A 87 -5.67 -33.37 -17.70
N ILE A 88 -5.72 -33.66 -16.40
CA ILE A 88 -5.21 -34.91 -15.82
C ILE A 88 -6.31 -35.95 -15.54
N ASP A 89 -7.53 -35.70 -16.02
CA ASP A 89 -8.66 -36.62 -15.88
C ASP A 89 -8.33 -37.96 -16.56
N PRO A 90 -8.28 -39.09 -15.83
CA PRO A 90 -7.94 -40.39 -16.41
C PRO A 90 -8.85 -40.81 -17.57
N ALA A 91 -10.06 -40.28 -17.65
CA ALA A 91 -11.01 -40.58 -18.73
C ALA A 91 -10.80 -39.71 -19.98
N ARG A 92 -10.01 -38.62 -19.90
CA ARG A 92 -9.92 -37.58 -20.94
C ARG A 92 -8.51 -37.08 -21.24
N ALA A 93 -7.53 -37.42 -20.40
CA ALA A 93 -6.16 -36.95 -20.53
C ALA A 93 -5.58 -37.33 -21.89
N ASP A 94 -4.84 -36.40 -22.49
CA ASP A 94 -4.10 -36.67 -23.71
C ASP A 94 -2.89 -37.60 -23.44
N ALA A 95 -2.19 -38.00 -24.50
CA ALA A 95 -1.03 -38.89 -24.37
C ALA A 95 0.11 -38.31 -23.50
N VAL A 96 0.19 -36.99 -23.35
CA VAL A 96 1.22 -36.31 -22.54
C VAL A 96 0.85 -36.36 -21.06
N HIS A 97 -0.43 -36.19 -20.73
CA HIS A 97 -0.93 -36.12 -19.35
C HIS A 97 -1.45 -37.46 -18.79
N ALA A 98 -1.69 -38.45 -19.64
CA ALA A 98 -2.09 -39.80 -19.21
C ALA A 98 -1.14 -40.42 -18.16
N PRO A 99 0.21 -40.30 -18.26
CA PRO A 99 1.12 -40.86 -17.26
C PRO A 99 1.00 -40.24 -15.86
N VAL A 100 0.49 -39.00 -15.76
CA VAL A 100 0.33 -38.27 -14.49
C VAL A 100 -1.11 -38.28 -13.97
N SER A 101 -2.03 -38.95 -14.67
CA SER A 101 -3.45 -39.00 -14.29
C SER A 101 -3.70 -39.71 -12.96
N GLY A 102 -2.72 -40.46 -12.44
CA GLY A 102 -2.75 -40.98 -11.07
C GLY A 102 -2.79 -39.90 -9.97
N ALA A 103 -2.43 -38.65 -10.29
CA ALA A 103 -2.59 -37.50 -9.40
C ALA A 103 -4.04 -37.01 -9.25
N TYR A 104 -4.96 -37.44 -10.13
CA TYR A 104 -6.29 -36.83 -10.26
C TYR A 104 -7.06 -36.79 -8.95
N ASP A 105 -7.17 -37.89 -8.23
CA ASP A 105 -8.00 -37.96 -7.02
C ASP A 105 -7.48 -37.01 -5.92
N LYS A 106 -6.16 -36.96 -5.75
CA LYS A 106 -5.53 -36.08 -4.76
C LYS A 106 -5.62 -34.60 -5.19
N ALA A 107 -5.40 -34.31 -6.47
CA ALA A 107 -5.59 -32.96 -7.01
C ALA A 107 -7.05 -32.49 -6.90
N ARG A 108 -8.03 -33.36 -7.19
CA ARG A 108 -9.45 -33.09 -7.01
C ARG A 108 -9.77 -32.80 -5.55
N ALA A 109 -9.29 -33.63 -4.63
CA ALA A 109 -9.50 -33.43 -3.19
C ALA A 109 -8.96 -32.07 -2.74
N TRP A 110 -7.78 -31.65 -3.21
CA TRP A 110 -7.25 -30.31 -2.91
C TRP A 110 -8.05 -29.17 -3.54
N VAL A 111 -8.35 -29.25 -4.84
CA VAL A 111 -9.05 -28.19 -5.59
C VAL A 111 -10.48 -28.01 -5.09
N VAL A 112 -11.21 -29.11 -4.93
CA VAL A 112 -12.65 -29.10 -4.67
C VAL A 112 -12.95 -29.14 -3.18
N ASP A 113 -12.45 -30.15 -2.48
CA ASP A 113 -12.82 -30.37 -1.07
C ASP A 113 -12.00 -29.45 -0.15
N GLY A 114 -10.68 -29.35 -0.40
CA GLY A 114 -9.76 -28.48 0.33
C GLY A 114 -9.76 -27.02 -0.11
N ARG A 115 -10.54 -26.66 -1.15
CA ARG A 115 -10.65 -25.29 -1.70
C ARG A 115 -9.29 -24.61 -1.91
N LEU A 116 -8.32 -25.34 -2.47
CA LEU A 116 -6.95 -24.87 -2.69
C LEU A 116 -6.24 -24.43 -1.40
N SER A 117 -6.50 -25.09 -0.26
CA SER A 117 -5.81 -24.81 1.00
C SER A 117 -4.29 -24.86 0.82
N PHE A 118 -3.59 -23.91 1.45
CA PHE A 118 -2.13 -23.92 1.44
C PHE A 118 -1.59 -24.95 2.43
N PHE A 119 -2.12 -24.94 3.65
CA PHE A 119 -1.76 -25.84 4.75
C PHE A 119 -3.03 -26.34 5.42
N ARG A 120 -2.93 -27.41 6.22
CA ARG A 120 -4.08 -27.89 7.00
C ARG A 120 -4.38 -26.95 8.16
N SER A 121 -5.58 -26.37 8.17
CA SER A 121 -6.02 -25.50 9.26
C SER A 121 -7.45 -25.79 9.66
N GLU A 122 -7.69 -25.95 10.96
CA GLU A 122 -9.04 -25.97 11.53
C GLU A 122 -9.55 -24.54 11.82
N ALA A 123 -8.66 -23.55 11.80
CA ALA A 123 -8.95 -22.16 12.14
C ALA A 123 -9.14 -21.26 10.91
N HIS A 124 -8.55 -21.63 9.77
CA HIS A 124 -8.63 -20.87 8.53
C HIS A 124 -9.25 -21.71 7.42
N GLU A 125 -10.15 -21.09 6.66
CA GLU A 125 -10.72 -21.69 5.46
C GLU A 125 -9.66 -21.89 4.36
N GLY A 126 -9.91 -22.88 3.50
CA GLY A 126 -9.17 -23.03 2.25
C GLY A 126 -9.34 -21.78 1.39
N GLY A 127 -8.23 -21.18 0.96
CA GLY A 127 -8.22 -19.93 0.19
C GLY A 127 -7.61 -18.71 0.90
N ILE A 128 -7.30 -18.81 2.20
CA ILE A 128 -6.75 -17.69 3.00
C ILE A 128 -5.48 -17.04 2.40
N LEU A 129 -4.67 -17.80 1.64
CA LEU A 129 -3.47 -17.32 0.94
C LEU A 129 -3.64 -17.16 -0.58
N ASN A 130 -4.84 -17.41 -1.12
CA ASN A 130 -5.14 -17.25 -2.54
C ASN A 130 -5.75 -15.87 -2.81
N PRO A 131 -5.05 -14.94 -3.49
CA PRO A 131 -5.56 -13.59 -3.75
C PRO A 131 -6.78 -13.55 -4.68
N HIS A 132 -7.16 -14.68 -5.28
CA HIS A 132 -8.33 -14.81 -6.15
C HIS A 132 -9.53 -15.48 -5.46
N ASP A 133 -9.40 -15.88 -4.20
CA ASP A 133 -10.48 -16.49 -3.42
C ASP A 133 -11.27 -15.43 -2.64
N SER A 134 -12.57 -15.67 -2.43
CA SER A 134 -13.39 -14.83 -1.54
C SER A 134 -12.86 -14.86 -0.12
N GLU A 135 -12.30 -15.99 0.31
CA GLU A 135 -11.74 -16.19 1.65
C GLU A 135 -10.32 -15.63 1.82
N PHE A 136 -9.79 -14.90 0.82
CA PHE A 136 -8.45 -14.32 0.92
C PHE A 136 -8.33 -13.44 2.16
N HIS A 137 -7.22 -13.56 2.89
CA HIS A 137 -7.06 -12.91 4.20
C HIS A 137 -7.29 -11.39 4.18
N SER A 138 -7.06 -10.70 3.07
CA SER A 138 -7.36 -9.26 2.99
C SER A 138 -8.85 -8.95 3.14
N ASN A 139 -9.73 -9.85 2.67
CA ASN A 139 -11.18 -9.73 2.86
C ASN A 139 -11.54 -10.00 4.32
N LEU A 140 -10.96 -11.03 4.92
CA LEU A 140 -11.12 -11.31 6.34
C LEU A 140 -10.68 -10.12 7.20
N VAL A 141 -9.53 -9.51 6.93
CA VAL A 141 -9.04 -8.32 7.65
C VAL A 141 -10.01 -7.14 7.50
N ARG A 142 -10.57 -6.95 6.30
CA ARG A 142 -11.56 -5.90 6.03
C ARG A 142 -12.86 -6.14 6.79
N GLU A 143 -13.38 -7.36 6.80
CA GLU A 143 -14.58 -7.77 7.54
C GLU A 143 -14.42 -7.60 9.06
N ARG A 144 -13.18 -7.76 9.56
CA ARG A 144 -12.82 -7.49 10.96
C ARG A 144 -12.54 -6.02 11.25
N GLY A 145 -12.82 -5.12 10.30
CA GLY A 145 -12.63 -3.67 10.48
C GLY A 145 -11.19 -3.28 10.72
N TRP A 146 -10.23 -3.98 10.08
CA TRP A 146 -8.80 -3.78 10.27
C TRP A 146 -8.32 -3.94 11.73
N ASN A 147 -9.06 -4.71 12.53
CA ASN A 147 -8.65 -5.10 13.87
C ASN A 147 -8.06 -6.53 13.83
N LEU A 148 -6.81 -6.64 14.29
CA LEU A 148 -6.02 -7.88 14.24
C LEU A 148 -5.93 -8.58 15.60
N ALA A 149 -6.70 -8.16 16.61
CA ALA A 149 -6.63 -8.70 17.97
C ALA A 149 -6.85 -10.22 18.01
N THR A 150 -7.83 -10.69 17.24
CA THR A 150 -8.10 -12.14 17.10
C THR A 150 -6.95 -12.87 16.40
N CYS A 151 -6.29 -12.24 15.43
CA CYS A 151 -5.13 -12.83 14.77
C CYS A 151 -3.94 -12.95 15.73
N GLN A 152 -3.73 -11.95 16.59
CA GLN A 152 -2.63 -11.88 17.55
C GLN A 152 -2.65 -13.02 18.58
N SER A 153 -3.82 -13.59 18.92
CA SER A 153 -3.91 -14.69 19.88
C SER A 153 -3.13 -15.93 19.45
N CYS A 154 -2.92 -16.10 18.14
CA CYS A 154 -2.20 -17.22 17.53
C CYS A 154 -0.89 -16.77 16.86
N HIS A 155 -0.93 -15.67 16.10
CA HIS A 155 0.20 -15.17 15.30
C HIS A 155 1.16 -14.26 16.07
N GLY A 156 0.90 -14.02 17.36
CA GLY A 156 1.74 -13.20 18.24
C GLY A 156 1.29 -11.74 18.27
N THR A 157 1.64 -11.02 19.33
CA THR A 157 1.25 -9.61 19.52
C THR A 157 1.81 -8.68 18.45
N ASP A 158 2.92 -9.04 17.82
CA ASP A 158 3.54 -8.31 16.71
C ASP A 158 3.21 -8.93 15.34
N LEU A 159 2.44 -10.03 15.30
CA LEU A 159 2.12 -10.80 14.10
C LEU A 159 3.37 -11.34 13.38
N ALA A 160 4.46 -11.55 14.13
CA ALA A 160 5.71 -12.12 13.63
C ALA A 160 5.74 -13.67 13.65
N GLY A 161 4.63 -14.33 13.96
CA GLY A 161 4.49 -15.79 13.91
C GLY A 161 3.93 -16.42 15.18
N GLY A 162 4.21 -15.83 16.34
CA GLY A 162 3.63 -16.27 17.61
C GLY A 162 3.73 -17.77 17.86
N LYS A 163 2.62 -18.39 18.28
CA LYS A 163 2.55 -19.81 18.60
C LYS A 163 2.49 -20.71 17.35
N VAL A 164 2.03 -20.15 16.23
CA VAL A 164 1.77 -20.91 15.00
C VAL A 164 2.90 -20.82 13.97
N GLY A 165 3.89 -19.94 14.17
CA GLY A 165 5.07 -19.80 13.30
C GLY A 165 4.83 -19.08 11.96
N VAL A 166 3.59 -18.68 11.65
CA VAL A 166 3.24 -18.00 10.40
C VAL A 166 3.26 -16.48 10.58
N SER A 167 4.28 -15.83 10.02
CA SER A 167 4.51 -14.39 10.14
C SER A 167 3.84 -13.62 9.01
N CYS A 168 2.97 -12.67 9.36
CA CYS A 168 2.42 -11.72 8.39
C CYS A 168 3.51 -10.80 7.83
N GLN A 169 4.60 -10.62 8.58
CA GLN A 169 5.68 -9.70 8.24
C GLN A 169 6.59 -10.21 7.10
N GLN A 170 6.45 -11.49 6.73
CA GLN A 170 7.15 -12.05 5.57
C GLN A 170 6.67 -11.42 4.26
N CYS A 171 5.39 -11.05 4.18
CA CYS A 171 4.79 -10.42 2.99
C CYS A 171 4.48 -8.94 3.20
N HIS A 172 4.13 -8.53 4.42
CA HIS A 172 3.74 -7.17 4.72
C HIS A 172 4.77 -6.46 5.59
N ALA A 173 5.17 -5.25 5.21
CA ALA A 173 5.90 -4.38 6.11
C ALA A 173 4.89 -3.57 6.94
N PHE A 174 4.50 -4.08 8.11
CA PHE A 174 3.50 -3.42 8.96
C PHE A 174 3.81 -3.60 10.44
N GLN A 175 3.17 -2.77 11.26
CA GLN A 175 3.25 -2.79 12.71
C GLN A 175 1.83 -2.75 13.27
N VAL A 176 1.57 -3.43 14.37
CA VAL A 176 0.25 -3.42 15.00
C VAL A 176 0.41 -3.09 16.48
N SER A 177 -0.57 -2.40 17.04
CA SER A 177 -0.63 -2.18 18.48
C SER A 177 -0.85 -3.49 19.22
N ALA A 178 -0.54 -3.52 20.52
CA ALA A 178 -0.73 -4.72 21.33
C ALA A 178 -2.21 -5.16 21.46
N ASP A 179 -3.16 -4.25 21.24
CA ASP A 179 -4.61 -4.51 21.25
C ASP A 179 -5.20 -4.81 19.86
N GLY A 180 -4.34 -4.92 18.85
CA GLY A 180 -4.73 -5.30 17.48
C GLY A 180 -5.31 -4.16 16.66
N THR A 181 -5.46 -2.96 17.23
CA THR A 181 -5.94 -1.80 16.48
C THR A 181 -4.91 -1.36 15.43
N THR A 182 -5.40 -1.08 14.21
CA THR A 182 -4.57 -0.52 13.14
C THR A 182 -4.60 1.00 13.23
N THR A 183 -3.43 1.61 13.21
CA THR A 183 -3.24 3.06 13.16
C THR A 183 -2.61 3.47 11.84
N CYS A 184 -2.45 4.78 11.58
CA CYS A 184 -1.73 5.24 10.40
C CYS A 184 -0.29 4.66 10.34
N SER A 185 0.35 4.57 11.51
CA SER A 185 1.70 4.01 11.68
C SER A 185 1.78 2.50 11.47
N SER A 186 0.62 1.83 11.38
CA SER A 186 0.60 0.40 11.13
C SER A 186 1.05 0.05 9.74
N CYS A 187 0.71 0.85 8.74
CA CYS A 187 1.14 0.64 7.36
C CYS A 187 2.20 1.64 6.92
N HIS A 188 2.16 2.87 7.44
CA HIS A 188 3.03 3.96 6.99
C HIS A 188 4.04 4.33 8.07
N GLY A 189 5.30 4.50 7.67
CA GLY A 189 6.31 5.09 8.53
C GLY A 189 6.75 4.24 9.72
N SER A 190 6.63 4.77 10.94
CA SER A 190 7.12 4.16 12.19
C SER A 190 6.16 4.41 13.35
N PRO A 191 6.38 3.78 14.53
CA PRO A 191 5.54 4.01 15.71
C PRO A 191 5.54 5.47 16.18
N GLN A 192 6.59 6.23 15.85
CA GLN A 192 6.73 7.64 16.22
C GLN A 192 6.05 8.57 15.20
N SER A 193 5.96 8.16 13.93
CA SER A 193 5.37 9.01 12.90
C SER A 193 4.84 8.19 11.73
N PRO A 194 3.60 8.44 11.29
CA PRO A 194 3.05 7.79 10.11
C PRO A 194 3.63 8.36 8.80
N ALA A 195 4.39 9.46 8.84
CA ALA A 195 5.12 9.91 7.67
C ALA A 195 6.32 8.99 7.45
N PRO A 196 6.53 8.47 6.22
CA PRO A 196 7.62 7.55 5.92
C PRO A 196 8.99 8.05 6.41
N PRO A 197 9.67 7.31 7.33
CA PRO A 197 10.94 6.73 7.00
C PRO A 197 10.72 5.45 6.17
N ARG A 198 9.64 4.70 6.45
CA ARG A 198 9.25 3.49 5.73
C ARG A 198 8.05 3.74 4.83
N ASP A 199 8.16 3.41 3.55
CA ASP A 199 7.03 3.42 2.64
C ASP A 199 6.27 2.07 2.62
N LEU A 200 5.16 2.01 1.87
CA LEU A 200 4.35 0.80 1.74
C LEU A 200 5.07 -0.40 1.09
N ALA A 201 6.21 -0.16 0.43
CA ALA A 201 7.06 -1.20 -0.14
C ALA A 201 8.22 -1.58 0.81
N GLY A 202 8.26 -1.01 2.02
CA GLY A 202 9.27 -1.28 3.02
C GLY A 202 10.59 -0.52 2.83
N ASN A 203 10.69 0.38 1.84
CA ASN A 203 11.90 1.16 1.62
C ASN A 203 12.15 2.12 2.77
N LEU A 204 13.42 2.29 3.16
CA LEU A 204 13.83 3.22 4.23
C LEU A 204 14.61 4.45 3.75
N SER A 205 15.13 4.38 2.52
CA SER A 205 16.00 5.42 1.97
C SER A 205 15.18 6.56 1.39
N SER A 206 15.59 7.81 1.66
CA SER A 206 15.02 9.01 1.02
C SER A 206 15.20 9.06 -0.50
N SER A 207 16.03 8.20 -1.08
CA SER A 207 16.10 8.02 -2.53
C SER A 207 14.88 7.32 -3.13
N ALA A 208 14.11 6.59 -2.32
CA ALA A 208 12.85 5.98 -2.73
C ALA A 208 11.73 7.03 -2.69
N ARG A 209 10.90 7.10 -3.74
CA ARG A 209 9.82 8.08 -3.88
C ARG A 209 8.84 8.05 -2.70
N GLY A 210 8.52 6.87 -2.19
CA GLY A 210 7.61 6.69 -1.05
C GLY A 210 8.17 7.27 0.25
N VAL A 211 9.49 7.41 0.39
CA VAL A 211 10.14 8.02 1.55
C VAL A 211 10.47 9.48 1.27
N GLY A 212 11.34 9.74 0.29
CA GLY A 212 11.66 11.08 -0.20
C GLY A 212 11.92 12.12 0.87
N ALA A 213 11.39 13.32 0.66
CA ALA A 213 11.54 14.46 1.55
C ALA A 213 10.43 14.58 2.63
N HIS A 214 9.63 13.53 2.89
CA HIS A 214 8.52 13.59 3.86
C HIS A 214 8.97 14.13 5.23
N GLN A 215 9.99 13.50 5.83
CA GLN A 215 10.48 13.90 7.15
C GLN A 215 11.14 15.28 7.15
N ALA A 216 11.72 15.71 6.02
CA ALA A 216 12.32 17.03 5.92
C ALA A 216 11.26 18.14 6.09
N HIS A 217 10.09 17.96 5.48
CA HIS A 217 8.97 18.89 5.56
C HIS A 217 8.20 18.75 6.88
N LEU A 218 7.79 17.53 7.25
CA LEU A 218 6.94 17.32 8.42
C LEU A 218 7.58 17.84 9.71
N PHE A 219 8.90 17.68 9.85
CA PHE A 219 9.64 18.11 11.04
C PHE A 219 10.48 19.38 10.82
N GLY A 220 10.37 20.03 9.65
CA GLY A 220 11.15 21.23 9.31
C GLY A 220 12.67 21.04 9.50
N ARG A 221 13.23 19.90 9.10
CA ARG A 221 14.60 19.47 9.47
C ARG A 221 15.72 20.36 8.94
N THR A 222 15.44 21.13 7.90
CA THR A 222 16.37 22.10 7.31
C THR A 222 16.39 23.44 8.05
N VAL A 223 15.54 23.62 9.06
CA VAL A 223 15.51 24.81 9.96
C VAL A 223 15.34 26.13 9.18
N ILE A 224 14.51 26.10 8.15
CA ILE A 224 14.07 27.28 7.37
C ILE A 224 12.56 27.48 7.41
N SER A 225 11.84 26.63 8.17
CA SER A 225 10.38 26.65 8.25
C SER A 225 9.88 26.07 9.56
N ALA A 226 8.61 26.32 9.86
CA ALA A 226 7.83 25.51 10.79
C ALA A 226 7.63 24.08 10.26
N THR A 227 6.98 23.23 11.06
CA THR A 227 6.49 21.92 10.61
C THR A 227 5.42 22.08 9.52
N ILE A 228 5.44 21.19 8.51
CA ILE A 228 4.44 21.18 7.44
C ILE A 228 3.52 19.97 7.64
N ALA A 229 2.25 20.23 7.94
CA ALA A 229 1.25 19.19 8.16
C ALA A 229 0.99 18.36 6.90
N CYS A 230 0.63 17.09 7.07
CA CYS A 230 0.29 16.17 5.97
C CYS A 230 -0.80 16.73 5.05
N SER A 231 -1.76 17.46 5.63
CA SER A 231 -2.88 18.09 4.91
C SER A 231 -2.44 19.13 3.87
N ALA A 232 -1.22 19.66 3.95
CA ALA A 232 -0.69 20.56 2.94
C ALA A 232 -0.52 19.88 1.57
N CYS A 233 -0.32 18.55 1.54
CA CYS A 233 -0.07 17.78 0.32
C CYS A 233 -1.08 16.66 0.06
N HIS A 234 -1.73 16.14 1.10
CA HIS A 234 -2.62 14.98 1.00
C HIS A 234 -3.95 15.26 1.67
N GLN A 235 -5.01 14.62 1.18
CA GLN A 235 -6.20 14.42 1.99
C GLN A 235 -5.92 13.33 3.03
N VAL A 236 -5.82 13.71 4.29
CA VAL A 236 -5.50 12.77 5.38
C VAL A 236 -6.78 12.01 5.76
N PRO A 237 -6.82 10.68 5.64
CA PRO A 237 -7.98 9.90 6.04
C PRO A 237 -8.16 9.93 7.56
N ALA A 238 -9.42 9.90 8.01
CA ALA A 238 -9.75 9.87 9.43
C ALA A 238 -9.59 8.46 10.03
N ALA A 239 -9.74 7.42 9.20
CA ALA A 239 -9.64 6.02 9.57
C ALA A 239 -9.07 5.18 8.42
N VAL A 240 -8.61 3.97 8.73
CA VAL A 240 -7.99 3.05 7.78
C VAL A 240 -8.93 2.69 6.62
N ASP A 241 -10.22 2.52 6.91
CA ASP A 241 -11.28 2.20 5.95
C ASP A 241 -11.97 3.44 5.36
N SER A 242 -11.41 4.64 5.55
CA SER A 242 -11.95 5.85 4.93
C SER A 242 -11.96 5.71 3.40
N PRO A 243 -13.07 6.07 2.72
CA PRO A 243 -13.16 5.97 1.27
C PRO A 243 -11.98 6.66 0.57
N GLY A 244 -11.33 5.95 -0.36
CA GLY A 244 -10.21 6.48 -1.14
C GLY A 244 -8.85 6.33 -0.47
N HIS A 245 -8.75 5.75 0.72
CA HIS A 245 -7.47 5.49 1.37
C HIS A 245 -6.76 4.25 0.82
N ILE A 246 -7.39 3.07 0.86
CA ILE A 246 -6.74 1.78 0.54
C ILE A 246 -6.95 1.39 -0.92
N GLU A 247 -8.02 1.91 -1.54
CA GLU A 247 -8.42 1.60 -2.90
C GLU A 247 -7.60 2.37 -3.94
N SER A 248 -7.05 3.53 -3.58
CA SER A 248 -6.36 4.44 -4.50
C SER A 248 -4.85 4.42 -4.25
N ARG A 249 -4.10 3.64 -5.05
CA ARG A 249 -2.63 3.59 -5.01
C ARG A 249 -2.02 4.07 -6.34
N PRO A 250 -0.95 4.89 -6.32
CA PRO A 250 -0.32 5.52 -5.14
C PRO A 250 -1.21 6.58 -4.48
N ALA A 251 -0.92 6.94 -3.23
CA ALA A 251 -1.65 7.99 -2.52
C ALA A 251 -1.65 9.29 -3.34
N GLU A 252 -2.83 9.86 -3.56
CA GLU A 252 -3.00 11.04 -4.39
C GLU A 252 -2.46 12.29 -3.67
N VAL A 253 -1.74 13.14 -4.41
CA VAL A 253 -1.28 14.44 -3.91
C VAL A 253 -2.35 15.47 -4.26
N ILE A 254 -3.07 15.91 -3.24
CA ILE A 254 -4.12 16.91 -3.33
C ILE A 254 -3.71 18.06 -2.42
N PHE A 255 -3.10 19.09 -3.01
CA PHE A 255 -2.57 20.22 -2.26
C PHE A 255 -3.69 21.05 -1.61
N SER A 256 -3.42 21.52 -0.39
CA SER A 256 -4.33 22.40 0.33
C SER A 256 -3.58 23.35 1.28
N GLY A 257 -4.31 24.27 1.91
CA GLY A 257 -3.79 25.16 2.94
C GLY A 257 -2.57 25.97 2.46
N LEU A 258 -1.46 25.87 3.18
CA LEU A 258 -0.25 26.65 2.92
C LEU A 258 0.31 26.44 1.50
N ALA A 259 0.16 25.26 0.91
CA ALA A 259 0.66 24.99 -0.44
C ALA A 259 -0.01 25.87 -1.53
N LEU A 260 -1.24 26.34 -1.27
CA LEU A 260 -2.05 27.20 -2.14
C LEU A 260 -2.00 28.69 -1.75
N ALA A 261 -1.25 29.04 -0.70
CA ALA A 261 -1.22 30.40 -0.20
C ALA A 261 -0.73 31.40 -1.27
N SER A 262 -1.17 32.66 -1.15
CA SER A 262 -0.82 33.75 -2.07
C SER A 262 -1.05 33.42 -3.55
N GLY A 263 -2.16 32.73 -3.87
CA GLY A 263 -2.56 32.44 -5.25
C GLY A 263 -1.73 31.37 -5.97
N ALA A 264 -0.96 30.58 -5.23
CA ALA A 264 -0.15 29.51 -5.79
C ALA A 264 -1.01 28.42 -6.45
N ASN A 265 -0.53 27.88 -7.58
CA ASN A 265 -1.18 26.80 -8.32
C ASN A 265 -0.25 25.58 -8.42
N PRO A 266 -0.21 24.74 -7.38
CA PRO A 266 0.79 23.71 -7.22
C PRO A 266 0.58 22.53 -8.16
N THR A 267 1.68 21.90 -8.54
CA THR A 267 1.67 20.68 -9.34
C THR A 267 2.63 19.65 -8.78
N TRP A 268 2.25 18.38 -8.88
CA TRP A 268 3.07 17.23 -8.58
C TRP A 268 3.10 16.31 -9.79
N ASN A 269 4.29 16.00 -10.31
CA ASN A 269 4.47 15.16 -11.50
C ASN A 269 4.95 13.73 -11.16
N GLY A 270 5.00 13.37 -9.88
CA GLY A 270 5.56 12.11 -9.41
C GLY A 270 7.05 12.17 -9.02
N ALA A 271 7.77 13.25 -9.32
CA ALA A 271 9.19 13.40 -8.99
C ALA A 271 9.54 14.75 -8.36
N SER A 272 8.80 15.81 -8.68
CA SER A 272 9.00 17.16 -8.15
C SER A 272 7.67 17.86 -7.88
N CYS A 273 7.68 18.70 -6.85
CA CYS A 273 6.64 19.69 -6.59
C CYS A 273 7.06 21.01 -7.24
N SER A 274 6.14 21.72 -7.87
CA SER A 274 6.40 23.07 -8.37
C SER A 274 5.18 23.95 -8.22
N SER A 275 5.38 25.27 -8.26
CA SER A 275 4.29 26.26 -8.21
C SER A 275 3.45 26.21 -6.93
N THR A 276 3.94 25.55 -5.87
CA THR A 276 3.39 25.69 -4.51
C THR A 276 3.84 27.04 -3.94
N TYR A 277 3.18 27.53 -2.90
CA TYR A 277 3.61 28.74 -2.21
C TYR A 277 5.10 28.72 -1.83
N CYS A 278 5.58 27.61 -1.26
CA CYS A 278 6.98 27.44 -0.82
C CYS A 278 7.95 27.21 -1.99
N HIS A 279 7.45 26.68 -3.11
CA HIS A 279 8.22 26.36 -4.32
C HIS A 279 7.91 27.36 -5.46
N GLY A 280 7.78 28.64 -5.08
CA GLY A 280 7.84 29.76 -6.01
C GLY A 280 6.54 30.15 -6.72
N GLY A 281 5.41 29.56 -6.34
CA GLY A 281 4.11 29.84 -6.95
C GLY A 281 3.33 31.00 -6.35
N GLY A 282 3.68 31.46 -5.15
CA GLY A 282 3.01 32.61 -4.53
C GLY A 282 3.29 33.90 -5.31
N THR A 283 2.32 34.82 -5.40
CA THR A 283 2.38 36.02 -6.27
C THR A 283 3.72 36.76 -6.24
N ASN A 284 4.24 37.09 -5.04
CA ASN A 284 5.50 37.83 -4.90
C ASN A 284 6.73 36.98 -5.22
N LEU A 285 6.72 35.70 -4.84
CA LEU A 285 7.82 34.79 -5.19
C LEU A 285 7.86 34.62 -6.71
N ALA A 286 6.72 34.39 -7.36
CA ALA A 286 6.64 34.20 -8.81
C ALA A 286 7.27 35.35 -9.61
N THR A 287 7.22 36.59 -9.10
CA THR A 287 7.84 37.77 -9.74
C THR A 287 9.32 37.95 -9.45
N ASP A 288 9.84 37.36 -8.37
CA ASP A 288 11.26 37.46 -8.05
C ASP A 288 12.07 36.59 -9.01
N THR A 289 13.05 37.20 -9.67
CA THR A 289 13.92 36.61 -10.70
C THR A 289 15.30 36.21 -10.19
N ALA A 290 15.64 36.54 -8.93
CA ALA A 290 16.96 36.26 -8.35
C ALA A 290 17.05 34.88 -7.65
N PHE A 291 16.01 34.06 -7.75
CA PHE A 291 15.99 32.69 -7.25
C PHE A 291 16.88 31.76 -8.09
N ARG A 292 17.26 30.61 -7.52
CA ARG A 292 18.11 29.61 -8.20
C ARG A 292 17.45 28.26 -8.39
N LEU A 293 16.49 27.87 -7.55
CA LEU A 293 15.86 26.55 -7.60
C LEU A 293 14.48 26.54 -6.92
N ARG A 294 13.41 26.50 -7.73
CA ARG A 294 12.02 26.40 -7.28
C ARG A 294 11.35 25.07 -7.58
N THR A 295 12.03 24.17 -8.29
CA THR A 295 11.49 22.85 -8.64
C THR A 295 12.42 21.77 -8.10
N PRO A 296 12.46 21.57 -6.78
CA PRO A 296 13.30 20.54 -6.18
C PRO A 296 12.83 19.15 -6.58
N VAL A 297 13.77 18.22 -6.67
CA VAL A 297 13.52 16.79 -6.87
C VAL A 297 13.28 16.17 -5.50
N TRP A 298 12.15 15.50 -5.36
CA TRP A 298 11.65 14.94 -4.09
C TRP A 298 12.63 14.00 -3.38
N THR A 299 13.49 13.33 -4.14
CA THR A 299 14.45 12.34 -3.67
C THR A 299 15.91 12.81 -3.70
N ALA A 300 16.18 14.06 -4.09
CA ALA A 300 17.55 14.58 -4.20
C ALA A 300 18.20 15.01 -2.87
N GLY A 301 17.41 15.04 -1.78
CA GLY A 301 17.89 15.37 -0.45
C GLY A 301 18.09 16.86 -0.19
N THR A 302 18.79 17.19 0.90
CA THR A 302 18.86 18.55 1.45
C THR A 302 19.77 19.50 0.68
N SER A 303 20.57 19.02 -0.27
CA SER A 303 21.44 19.84 -1.11
C SER A 303 20.68 20.87 -1.96
N GLN A 304 19.37 20.70 -2.11
CA GLN A 304 18.48 21.62 -2.83
C GLN A 304 17.82 22.67 -1.93
N ALA A 305 18.01 22.58 -0.61
CA ALA A 305 17.45 23.50 0.39
C ALA A 305 18.51 24.51 0.89
N PHE A 306 19.07 25.30 -0.03
CA PHE A 306 20.07 26.32 0.27
C PHE A 306 19.48 27.74 0.14
N CYS A 307 20.03 28.68 0.91
CA CYS A 307 19.73 30.11 0.81
C CYS A 307 19.87 30.61 -0.64
N GLY A 308 18.79 31.13 -1.22
CA GLY A 308 18.75 31.59 -2.62
C GLY A 308 18.02 30.64 -3.56
N SER A 309 17.65 29.42 -3.11
CA SER A 309 16.89 28.48 -3.93
C SER A 309 15.49 29.01 -4.24
N CYS A 310 14.71 29.37 -3.21
CA CYS A 310 13.31 29.76 -3.37
C CYS A 310 13.10 31.22 -3.80
N HIS A 311 13.88 32.14 -3.24
CA HIS A 311 13.85 33.58 -3.55
C HIS A 311 15.27 34.14 -3.51
N GLY A 312 15.50 35.28 -4.14
CA GLY A 312 16.75 36.02 -4.08
C GLY A 312 17.10 36.45 -2.67
N ILE A 313 18.38 36.68 -2.42
CA ILE A 313 18.88 37.17 -1.13
C ILE A 313 19.65 38.47 -1.37
N PRO A 314 18.99 39.64 -1.40
CA PRO A 314 17.54 39.86 -1.21
C PRO A 314 16.69 39.59 -2.47
N PRO A 315 15.34 39.54 -2.37
CA PRO A 315 14.45 39.45 -3.52
C PRO A 315 14.63 40.62 -4.51
N SER A 316 14.48 40.36 -5.80
CA SER A 316 14.65 41.38 -6.86
C SER A 316 13.43 42.31 -6.95
N THR A 317 13.36 43.30 -6.06
CA THR A 317 12.27 44.30 -6.01
C THR A 317 12.83 45.70 -5.74
N SER A 318 12.06 46.74 -6.09
CA SER A 318 12.45 48.13 -5.82
C SER A 318 12.64 48.42 -4.33
N ALA A 319 11.83 47.80 -3.46
CA ALA A 319 11.94 47.94 -2.00
C ALA A 319 13.25 47.38 -1.42
N HIS A 320 13.89 46.45 -2.14
CA HIS A 320 15.16 45.84 -1.74
C HIS A 320 16.37 46.45 -2.47
N ALA A 321 16.19 47.52 -3.23
CA ALA A 321 17.28 48.21 -3.91
C ALA A 321 18.29 48.74 -2.87
N GLY A 322 19.56 48.33 -3.00
CA GLY A 322 20.64 48.74 -2.09
C GLY A 322 20.71 47.97 -0.77
N VAL A 323 19.86 46.96 -0.56
CA VAL A 323 19.95 46.05 0.59
C VAL A 323 20.88 44.88 0.25
N ALA A 324 21.68 44.43 1.22
CA ALA A 324 22.54 43.26 1.08
C ALA A 324 22.40 42.32 2.29
N PHE A 325 22.68 41.04 2.09
CA PHE A 325 22.80 40.09 3.19
C PHE A 325 23.99 40.47 4.09
N PRO A 326 23.87 40.42 5.44
CA PRO A 326 22.77 39.89 6.25
C PRO A 326 21.77 40.94 6.80
N ASP A 327 21.70 42.15 6.25
CA ASP A 327 20.97 43.30 6.83
C ASP A 327 19.42 43.22 6.73
N CYS A 328 18.86 42.02 6.81
CA CYS A 328 17.45 41.73 6.63
C CYS A 328 16.62 42.05 7.90
N ALA A 329 17.19 41.84 9.08
CA ALA A 329 16.50 41.99 10.37
C ALA A 329 16.01 43.41 10.67
N ARG A 330 16.50 44.41 9.93
CA ARG A 330 16.04 45.81 10.05
C ARG A 330 14.58 45.98 9.66
N CYS A 331 14.09 45.15 8.73
CA CYS A 331 12.70 45.15 8.28
C CYS A 331 11.99 43.84 8.59
N HIS A 332 12.71 42.70 8.61
CA HIS A 332 12.14 41.36 8.78
C HIS A 332 12.43 40.76 10.16
N ALA A 333 12.32 41.57 11.23
CA ALA A 333 12.82 41.24 12.57
C ALA A 333 12.16 39.99 13.20
N ASN A 334 10.94 39.62 12.81
CA ASN A 334 10.29 38.40 13.33
C ASN A 334 10.65 37.15 12.51
N THR A 335 11.34 37.33 11.38
CA THR A 335 11.67 36.24 10.45
C THR A 335 13.15 35.87 10.46
N VAL A 336 14.03 36.86 10.61
CA VAL A 336 15.48 36.68 10.44
C VAL A 336 16.25 37.46 11.50
N SER A 337 17.28 36.84 12.08
CA SER A 337 18.18 37.46 13.04
C SER A 337 19.16 38.43 12.38
N ALA A 338 19.86 39.22 13.19
CA ALA A 338 20.87 40.20 12.72
C ALA A 338 22.02 39.58 11.89
N ASN A 339 22.27 38.27 11.99
CA ASN A 339 23.28 37.57 11.19
C ASN A 339 22.69 36.85 9.97
N GLY A 340 21.42 37.08 9.63
CA GLY A 340 20.78 36.49 8.46
C GLY A 340 20.27 35.07 8.66
N THR A 341 20.24 34.55 9.89
CA THR A 341 19.69 33.21 10.20
C THR A 341 18.17 33.29 10.35
N ILE A 342 17.46 32.32 9.80
CA ILE A 342 16.00 32.22 9.96
C ILE A 342 15.66 31.91 11.40
N LEU A 343 14.72 32.67 11.95
CA LEU A 343 14.21 32.46 13.30
C LEU A 343 13.27 31.26 13.29
N VAL A 344 13.71 30.19 13.95
CA VAL A 344 12.93 28.97 14.19
C VAL A 344 13.01 28.65 15.68
N SER A 345 11.85 28.39 16.29
CA SER A 345 11.73 28.10 17.72
C SER A 345 10.89 26.85 17.95
N GLY A 346 10.92 26.30 19.17
CA GLY A 346 10.20 25.10 19.55
C GLY A 346 11.00 23.79 19.37
N PRO A 347 10.48 22.66 19.89
CA PRO A 347 11.13 21.37 19.77
C PRO A 347 11.06 20.84 18.32
N PRO A 348 11.89 19.84 17.94
CA PRO A 348 11.99 19.34 16.56
C PRO A 348 10.68 18.93 15.88
N ASP A 349 9.67 18.53 16.64
CA ASP A 349 8.34 18.06 16.22
C ASP A 349 7.24 19.13 16.31
N ALA A 350 7.54 20.30 16.89
CA ALA A 350 6.60 21.42 17.01
C ALA A 350 7.27 22.76 16.71
N ARG A 351 8.14 22.78 15.69
CA ARG A 351 8.84 24.00 15.26
C ARG A 351 7.89 25.07 14.74
N THR A 352 8.16 26.32 15.09
CA THR A 352 7.46 27.52 14.62
C THR A 352 8.43 28.49 13.95
N SER A 353 7.99 29.17 12.89
CA SER A 353 8.79 30.18 12.17
C SER A 353 7.88 31.10 11.34
N ALA A 354 8.34 32.32 11.06
CA ALA A 354 7.67 33.27 10.16
C ALA A 354 8.13 33.19 8.69
N HIS A 355 9.24 32.51 8.36
CA HIS A 355 9.85 32.56 7.01
C HIS A 355 9.00 31.89 5.91
N ILE A 356 8.15 30.92 6.27
CA ILE A 356 7.27 30.21 5.32
C ILE A 356 5.91 30.00 5.99
N ASN A 357 5.15 31.08 6.19
CA ASN A 357 3.86 31.04 6.89
C ASN A 357 2.69 31.67 6.11
N GLY A 358 2.90 32.07 4.84
CA GLY A 358 1.85 32.70 4.01
C GLY A 358 1.80 34.22 4.10
N ALA A 359 2.57 34.84 4.99
CA ALA A 359 2.60 36.28 5.20
C ALA A 359 4.01 36.84 5.03
N ILE A 360 4.10 38.09 4.57
CA ILE A 360 5.35 38.86 4.56
C ILE A 360 5.40 39.65 5.86
N ASP A 361 6.41 39.37 6.67
CA ASP A 361 6.70 40.10 7.90
C ASP A 361 7.56 41.32 7.57
N VAL A 362 7.00 42.52 7.65
CA VAL A 362 7.76 43.78 7.53
C VAL A 362 7.38 44.67 8.70
N THR A 363 8.35 45.08 9.51
CA THR A 363 8.15 46.08 10.54
C THR A 363 7.90 47.45 9.91
N PRO A 364 6.94 48.25 10.42
CA PRO A 364 6.64 49.60 9.92
C PRO A 364 7.84 50.55 9.85
#